data_AF-A0AAV4WE94-F1
#
_entry.id   AF-A0AAV4WE94-F1
#
_cell.length_a   1.000
_cell.length_b   1.000
_cell.length_c   1.000
_cell.angle_alpha   90.00
_cell.angle_beta   90.00
_cell.angle_gamma   90.00
#
_symmetry.space_group_name_H-M   'P 1'
#
loop_
_entity.id
_entity.type
_entity.pdbx_description
1 polymer ?
#
loop_
_entity_poly.entity_id
_entity_poly.type
_entity_poly.pdbx_seq_one_letter_code
_entity_poly.pdbx_strand_id
1 'polypeptide(L)'
;MEEDEEAENAELDITVLLLMFELIFSSLMKMILKIFIPPDPDRAVLFLIRLHVDFRDLLPDFYKEESDPKDFPLLLVSFPDRESSLQNELRARAEMVAPRYDSRKKLYVVNLLNHFGKNTIEYDVICYTSIVLLLKEDDFHYLVEINLPDEFPVEAPVISFRSVYQTFMGDPIGVSINTYPYSHTWPIDRVINEAVKFIDEYSPLFKQDTAPYICKESIYERA
;
A
#
# COMPACT_ATOMS: atom_id res chain seq x y z
N MET A 1 43.58 -29.43 -24.11
CA MET A 1 43.45 -29.86 -22.71
C MET A 1 43.60 -28.61 -21.85
N GLU A 2 42.73 -27.59 -21.81
CA GLU A 2 41.26 -27.47 -21.99
C GLU A 2 40.54 -28.67 -21.36
N GLU A 3 39.91 -28.61 -20.20
CA GLU A 3 39.18 -27.54 -19.52
C GLU A 3 39.32 -27.77 -18.00
N ASP A 4 39.31 -26.70 -17.21
CA ASP A 4 38.70 -26.63 -15.86
C ASP A 4 38.81 -25.15 -15.42
N GLU A 5 38.18 -24.31 -16.23
CA GLU A 5 37.85 -22.91 -15.93
C GLU A 5 36.39 -22.89 -15.41
N GLU A 6 36.15 -22.05 -14.41
CA GLU A 6 34.83 -21.57 -13.96
C GLU A 6 33.83 -22.60 -13.39
N ALA A 7 34.02 -22.90 -12.11
CA ALA A 7 32.89 -23.14 -11.20
C ALA A 7 32.64 -21.89 -10.33
N GLU A 8 32.46 -20.73 -10.97
CA GLU A 8 31.90 -19.53 -10.34
C GLU A 8 30.36 -19.65 -10.37
N ASN A 9 29.84 -20.64 -9.64
CA ASN A 9 28.40 -20.89 -9.58
C ASN A 9 27.76 -19.97 -8.54
N ALA A 10 27.28 -18.83 -9.05
CA ALA A 10 26.17 -18.02 -8.57
C ALA A 10 25.71 -18.31 -7.12
N GLU A 11 26.46 -17.77 -6.16
CA GLU A 11 25.93 -17.44 -4.84
C GLU A 11 24.92 -16.30 -5.07
N LEU A 12 23.69 -16.69 -5.39
CA LEU A 12 22.56 -15.76 -5.46
C LEU A 12 22.38 -15.23 -4.05
N ASP A 13 22.98 -14.06 -3.83
CA ASP A 13 23.08 -13.33 -2.58
C ASP A 13 21.75 -13.42 -1.84
N ILE A 14 21.79 -13.91 -0.59
CA ILE A 14 20.64 -13.99 0.32
C ILE A 14 19.92 -12.64 0.37
N THR A 15 20.63 -11.53 0.15
CA THR A 15 20.08 -10.18 0.01
C THR A 15 19.15 -10.03 -1.19
N VAL A 16 19.47 -10.64 -2.34
CA VAL A 16 18.60 -10.67 -3.54
C VAL A 16 17.37 -11.53 -3.28
N LEU A 17 17.53 -12.69 -2.63
CA LEU A 17 16.40 -13.52 -2.20
C LEU A 17 15.50 -12.80 -1.18
N LEU A 18 16.08 -12.02 -0.25
CA LEU A 18 15.36 -11.22 0.73
C LEU A 18 14.65 -10.02 0.10
N LEU A 19 15.27 -9.33 -0.86
CA LEU A 19 14.64 -8.24 -1.61
C LEU A 19 13.53 -8.77 -2.51
N MET A 20 13.75 -9.92 -3.17
CA MET A 20 12.70 -10.63 -3.89
C MET A 20 11.59 -11.04 -2.93
N PHE A 21 11.90 -11.48 -1.72
CA PHE A 21 10.90 -11.84 -0.72
C PHE A 21 10.12 -10.63 -0.21
N GLU A 22 10.74 -9.49 0.07
CA GLU A 22 10.05 -8.23 0.43
C GLU A 22 9.13 -7.74 -0.69
N LEU A 23 9.60 -7.75 -1.94
CA LEU A 23 8.80 -7.43 -3.13
C LEU A 23 7.67 -8.43 -3.35
N ILE A 24 7.95 -9.73 -3.18
CA ILE A 24 6.97 -10.81 -3.34
C ILE A 24 5.99 -10.81 -2.17
N PHE A 25 6.37 -10.45 -0.93
CA PHE A 25 5.50 -10.42 0.25
C PHE A 25 4.58 -9.20 0.27
N SER A 26 5.11 -8.04 -0.12
CA SER A 26 4.32 -6.83 -0.39
C SER A 26 3.33 -7.04 -1.54
N SER A 27 3.72 -7.81 -2.57
CA SER A 27 2.85 -8.18 -3.69
C SER A 27 1.92 -9.40 -3.40
N LEU A 28 2.33 -10.32 -2.51
CA LEU A 28 1.63 -11.58 -2.16
C LEU A 28 0.29 -11.34 -1.50
N MET A 29 0.11 -10.19 -0.85
CA MET A 29 -1.17 -9.80 -0.27
C MET A 29 -2.26 -9.58 -1.35
N LYS A 30 -1.88 -9.51 -2.64
CA LYS A 30 -2.80 -9.49 -3.80
C LYS A 30 -3.15 -10.87 -4.36
N MET A 31 -2.38 -11.92 -4.05
CA MET A 31 -2.41 -13.13 -4.85
C MET A 31 -3.21 -14.23 -4.17
N ILE A 32 -4.11 -14.89 -4.92
CA ILE A 32 -4.73 -16.14 -4.46
C ILE A 32 -3.61 -17.17 -4.38
N LEU A 33 -3.06 -17.33 -3.18
CA LEU A 33 -1.99 -18.25 -2.88
C LEU A 33 -2.59 -19.64 -2.62
N LYS A 34 -2.26 -20.61 -3.47
CA LYS A 34 -2.47 -22.02 -3.15
C LYS A 34 -1.15 -22.60 -2.69
N ILE A 35 -1.11 -23.00 -1.42
CA ILE A 35 0.05 -23.69 -0.85
C ILE A 35 -0.23 -25.19 -0.91
N PHE A 36 0.65 -25.93 -1.57
CA PHE A 36 0.65 -27.39 -1.51
C PHE A 36 1.81 -27.84 -0.64
N ILE A 37 1.45 -28.41 0.52
CA ILE A 37 2.39 -28.99 1.47
C ILE A 37 2.27 -30.52 1.33
N PRO A 38 3.21 -31.20 0.66
CA PRO A 38 3.18 -32.64 0.58
C PRO A 38 3.34 -33.28 1.98
N PRO A 39 2.69 -34.42 2.25
CA PRO A 39 2.81 -35.11 3.54
C PRO A 39 4.22 -35.66 3.80
N ASP A 40 4.99 -35.89 2.73
CA ASP A 40 6.36 -36.33 2.75
C ASP A 40 7.31 -35.14 3.04
N PRO A 41 8.10 -35.17 4.13
CA PRO A 41 9.01 -34.09 4.51
C PRO A 41 10.14 -33.88 3.51
N ASP A 42 10.48 -34.91 2.71
CA ASP A 42 11.56 -34.83 1.71
C ASP A 42 11.08 -34.22 0.39
N ARG A 43 9.79 -33.86 0.31
CA ARG A 43 9.20 -33.19 -0.85
C ARG A 43 9.09 -31.70 -0.65
N ALA A 44 9.43 -30.99 -1.72
CA ALA A 44 9.39 -29.55 -1.80
C ALA A 44 8.01 -28.98 -1.43
N VAL A 45 8.00 -27.87 -0.69
CA VAL A 45 6.78 -27.08 -0.53
C VAL A 45 6.56 -26.30 -1.82
N LEU A 46 5.35 -26.38 -2.36
CA LEU A 46 4.98 -25.70 -3.59
C LEU A 46 4.04 -24.55 -3.27
N PHE A 47 4.43 -23.35 -3.68
CA PHE A 47 3.58 -22.17 -3.66
C PHE A 47 3.14 -21.90 -5.08
N LEU A 48 1.84 -21.97 -5.32
CA LEU A 48 1.25 -21.58 -6.58
C LEU A 48 0.61 -20.22 -6.40
N ILE A 49 1.19 -19.22 -7.06
CA ILE A 49 0.87 -17.82 -6.85
C ILE A 49 0.26 -17.26 -8.14
N ARG A 50 -0.99 -16.79 -8.09
CA ARG A 50 -1.67 -16.16 -9.23
C ARG A 50 -1.23 -14.71 -9.41
N LEU A 51 -0.55 -14.39 -10.51
CA LEU A 51 -0.12 -13.03 -10.85
C LEU A 51 -1.30 -12.25 -11.45
N HIS A 52 -1.53 -11.05 -10.92
CA HIS A 52 -2.56 -10.13 -11.39
C HIS A 52 -1.97 -9.10 -12.37
N VAL A 53 -1.16 -9.60 -13.31
CA VAL A 53 -0.48 -8.83 -14.36
C VAL A 53 -0.93 -9.41 -15.69
N ASP A 54 -1.28 -8.54 -16.64
CA ASP A 54 -1.57 -8.95 -18.01
C ASP A 54 -0.26 -8.99 -18.81
N PHE A 55 0.15 -10.18 -19.25
CA PHE A 55 1.37 -10.36 -20.05
C PHE A 55 1.09 -10.41 -21.55
N ARG A 56 -0.15 -10.17 -21.99
CA ARG A 56 -0.50 -10.24 -23.42
C ARG A 56 0.32 -9.29 -24.29
N ASP A 57 0.64 -8.10 -23.78
CA ASP A 57 1.46 -7.13 -24.51
C ASP A 57 2.95 -7.51 -24.55
N LEU A 58 3.42 -8.31 -23.58
CA LEU A 58 4.82 -8.71 -23.45
C LEU A 58 5.12 -10.03 -24.14
N LEU A 59 4.14 -10.94 -24.20
CA LEU A 59 4.26 -12.29 -24.76
C LEU A 59 3.10 -12.60 -25.71
N PRO A 60 2.92 -11.82 -26.79
CA PRO A 60 1.76 -11.94 -27.68
C PRO A 60 1.67 -13.32 -28.35
N ASP A 61 2.80 -13.99 -28.61
CA ASP A 61 2.83 -15.33 -29.22
C ASP A 61 2.28 -16.43 -28.29
N PHE A 62 2.28 -16.18 -26.97
CA PHE A 62 1.82 -17.13 -25.95
C PHE A 62 0.31 -17.06 -25.74
N TYR A 63 -0.28 -15.88 -25.97
CA TYR A 63 -1.70 -15.63 -25.82
C TYR A 63 -2.36 -15.59 -27.20
N LYS A 64 -2.90 -16.72 -27.65
CA LYS A 64 -3.72 -16.74 -28.87
C LYS A 64 -5.02 -15.97 -28.64
N GLU A 65 -5.60 -15.40 -29.70
CA GLU A 65 -6.86 -14.61 -29.63
C GLU A 65 -8.05 -15.37 -28.99
N GLU A 66 -7.99 -16.70 -28.92
CA GLU A 66 -9.00 -17.57 -28.29
C GLU A 66 -8.74 -17.92 -26.81
N SER A 67 -7.70 -17.37 -26.18
CA SER A 67 -7.39 -17.64 -24.76
C SER A 67 -8.52 -17.14 -23.85
N ASP A 68 -8.92 -17.92 -22.84
CA ASP A 68 -10.00 -17.51 -21.93
C ASP A 68 -9.53 -16.23 -21.19
N PRO A 69 -10.36 -15.18 -21.04
CA PRO A 69 -10.04 -14.03 -20.20
C PRO A 69 -9.71 -14.40 -18.73
N LYS A 70 -9.91 -15.65 -18.33
CA LYS A 70 -9.45 -16.23 -17.06
C LYS A 70 -8.06 -16.88 -17.12
N ASP A 71 -7.34 -16.82 -18.23
CA ASP A 71 -5.97 -17.32 -18.31
C ASP A 71 -5.03 -16.35 -17.62
N PHE A 72 -4.72 -16.65 -16.36
CA PHE A 72 -3.79 -15.87 -15.56
C PHE A 72 -2.43 -16.57 -15.47
N PRO A 73 -1.33 -15.81 -15.59
CA PRO A 73 0.01 -16.30 -15.24
C PRO A 73 0.04 -16.85 -13.80
N LEU A 74 0.61 -18.04 -13.66
CA LEU A 74 0.87 -18.68 -12.37
C LEU A 74 2.38 -18.75 -12.14
N LEU A 75 2.83 -18.24 -11.00
CA LEU A 75 4.18 -18.43 -10.51
C LEU A 75 4.19 -19.67 -9.61
N LEU A 76 4.91 -20.71 -10.00
CA LEU A 76 5.17 -21.87 -9.15
C LEU A 76 6.53 -21.67 -8.47
N VAL A 77 6.54 -21.51 -7.16
CA VAL A 77 7.76 -21.47 -6.36
C VAL A 77 7.90 -22.81 -5.63
N SER A 78 9.01 -23.50 -5.88
CA SER A 78 9.33 -24.76 -5.24
C SER A 78 10.47 -24.54 -4.26
N PHE A 79 10.26 -24.91 -3.00
CA PHE A 79 11.29 -24.90 -1.97
C PHE A 79 11.74 -26.35 -1.74
N PRO A 80 12.79 -26.82 -2.43
CA PRO A 80 13.24 -28.21 -2.38
C PRO A 80 13.75 -28.61 -1.00
N ASP A 81 14.31 -27.65 -0.26
CA ASP A 81 14.77 -27.87 1.09
C ASP A 81 13.76 -27.32 2.10
N ARG A 82 13.30 -28.20 2.98
CA ARG A 82 12.55 -27.82 4.18
C ARG A 82 13.54 -27.50 5.29
N GLU A 83 14.51 -26.63 5.01
CA GLU A 83 15.32 -26.09 6.10
C GLU A 83 14.35 -25.47 7.10
N SER A 84 14.33 -26.06 8.30
CA SER A 84 13.48 -25.59 9.39
C SER A 84 13.74 -24.10 9.65
N SER A 85 14.97 -23.64 9.42
CA SER A 85 15.35 -22.23 9.50
C SER A 85 14.55 -21.34 8.55
N LEU A 86 14.49 -21.66 7.24
CA LEU A 86 13.74 -20.85 6.28
C LEU A 86 12.23 -20.88 6.58
N GLN A 87 11.65 -22.05 6.88
CA GLN A 87 10.23 -22.12 7.23
C GLN A 87 9.90 -21.34 8.50
N ASN A 88 10.77 -21.39 9.50
CA ASN A 88 10.61 -20.64 10.73
C ASN A 88 10.77 -19.13 10.49
N GLU A 89 11.70 -18.71 9.64
CA GLU A 89 11.90 -17.30 9.27
C GLU A 89 10.70 -16.76 8.50
N LEU A 90 10.21 -17.49 7.48
CA LEU A 90 9.02 -17.08 6.72
C LEU A 90 7.78 -17.01 7.60
N ARG A 91 7.61 -17.98 8.52
CA ARG A 91 6.53 -17.97 9.49
C ARG A 91 6.65 -16.78 10.43
N ALA A 92 7.83 -16.54 11.00
CA ALA A 92 8.07 -15.43 11.92
C ALA A 92 7.75 -14.09 11.26
N ARG A 93 8.18 -13.88 10.01
CA ARG A 93 7.84 -12.67 9.24
C ARG A 93 6.34 -12.56 8.95
N ALA A 94 5.70 -13.64 8.53
CA ALA A 94 4.25 -13.65 8.30
C ALA A 94 3.48 -13.29 9.59
N GLU A 95 3.90 -13.85 10.73
CA GLU A 95 3.34 -13.56 12.05
C GLU A 95 3.59 -12.12 12.50
N MET A 96 4.68 -11.48 12.05
CA MET A 96 4.93 -10.05 12.28
C MET A 96 4.06 -9.13 11.40
N VAL A 97 3.86 -9.49 10.13
CA VAL A 97 3.18 -8.62 9.14
C VAL A 97 1.65 -8.76 9.18
N ALA A 98 1.14 -9.98 9.39
CA ALA A 98 -0.30 -10.25 9.33
C ALA A 98 -1.13 -9.41 10.32
N PRO A 99 -0.74 -9.23 11.60
CA PRO A 99 -1.49 -8.39 12.53
C PRO A 99 -1.52 -6.91 12.12
N ARG A 100 -0.44 -6.40 11.52
CA ARG A 100 -0.35 -5.02 11.04
C ARG A 100 -1.27 -4.80 9.85
N TYR A 101 -1.30 -5.74 8.91
CA TYR A 101 -2.25 -5.70 7.81
C TYR A 101 -3.70 -5.74 8.29
N ASP A 102 -4.04 -6.67 9.17
CA ASP A 102 -5.39 -6.76 9.73
C ASP A 102 -5.77 -5.49 10.48
N SER A 103 -4.80 -4.86 11.17
CA SER A 103 -4.96 -3.57 11.81
C SER A 103 -5.27 -2.47 10.79
N ARG A 104 -4.44 -2.28 9.76
CA ARG A 104 -4.66 -1.27 8.71
C ARG A 104 -6.03 -1.43 8.04
N LYS A 105 -6.35 -2.66 7.63
CA LYS A 105 -7.59 -3.00 6.94
C LYS A 105 -8.82 -2.83 7.83
N LYS A 106 -8.93 -3.63 8.90
CA LYS A 106 -10.14 -3.73 9.71
C LYS A 106 -10.28 -2.57 10.67
N LEU A 107 -9.17 -2.12 11.26
CA LEU A 107 -9.22 -1.07 12.28
C LEU A 107 -9.34 0.30 11.62
N TYR A 108 -8.56 0.59 10.58
CA TYR A 108 -8.48 1.97 10.10
C TYR A 108 -9.28 2.25 8.81
N VAL A 109 -8.89 1.64 7.69
CA VAL A 109 -9.45 2.00 6.37
C VAL A 109 -10.95 1.69 6.28
N VAL A 110 -11.41 0.53 6.75
CA VAL A 110 -12.85 0.19 6.72
C VAL A 110 -13.69 1.18 7.53
N ASN A 111 -13.20 1.62 8.69
CA ASN A 111 -13.93 2.60 9.52
C ASN A 111 -13.96 3.99 8.88
N LEU A 112 -12.87 4.42 8.26
CA LEU A 112 -12.85 5.66 7.48
C LEU A 112 -13.77 5.59 6.26
N LEU A 113 -13.83 4.45 5.56
CA LEU A 113 -14.77 4.24 4.45
C LEU A 113 -16.23 4.29 4.92
N ASN A 114 -16.54 3.74 6.10
CA ASN A 114 -17.87 3.84 6.68
C ASN A 114 -18.23 5.29 7.05
N HIS A 115 -17.25 6.08 7.50
CA HIS A 115 -17.45 7.47 7.90
C HIS A 115 -17.53 8.42 6.68
N PHE A 116 -16.60 8.30 5.74
CA PHE A 116 -16.38 9.22 4.62
C PHE A 116 -16.78 8.66 3.26
N GLY A 117 -17.43 7.50 3.15
CA GLY A 117 -17.51 6.73 1.90
C GLY A 117 -18.03 7.46 0.64
N LYS A 118 -18.80 8.54 0.77
CA LYS A 118 -19.23 9.38 -0.37
C LYS A 118 -18.17 10.39 -0.84
N ASN A 119 -17.23 10.69 0.04
CA ASN A 119 -16.16 11.66 -0.12
C ASN A 119 -14.82 10.98 -0.42
N THR A 120 -14.74 9.64 -0.38
CA THR A 120 -13.52 8.91 -0.73
C THR A 120 -13.28 8.93 -2.24
N ILE A 121 -12.09 9.38 -2.66
CA ILE A 121 -11.66 9.33 -4.06
C ILE A 121 -11.00 7.99 -4.34
N GLU A 122 -9.98 7.65 -3.55
CA GLU A 122 -9.18 6.44 -3.73
C GLU A 122 -8.62 5.95 -2.40
N TYR A 123 -8.26 4.68 -2.34
CA TYR A 123 -7.54 4.09 -1.22
C TYR A 123 -6.76 2.87 -1.71
N ASP A 124 -5.72 2.52 -0.97
CA ASP A 124 -4.94 1.34 -1.25
C ASP A 124 -5.71 0.08 -0.86
N VAL A 125 -6.29 -0.59 -1.86
CA VAL A 125 -7.03 -1.85 -1.68
C VAL A 125 -6.12 -3.04 -1.34
N ILE A 126 -4.80 -2.87 -1.50
CA ILE A 126 -3.81 -3.95 -1.41
C ILE A 126 -3.20 -4.00 -0.02
N CYS A 127 -2.52 -2.95 0.40
CA CYS A 127 -1.81 -2.91 1.69
C CYS A 127 -2.55 -2.06 2.72
N TYR A 128 -3.62 -1.37 2.32
CA TYR A 128 -4.38 -0.45 3.18
C TYR A 128 -3.48 0.62 3.79
N THR A 129 -2.45 1.06 3.07
CA THR A 129 -1.49 2.06 3.58
C THR A 129 -1.92 3.50 3.34
N SER A 130 -2.89 3.76 2.46
CA SER A 130 -3.34 5.12 2.18
C SER A 130 -4.82 5.19 1.84
N ILE A 131 -5.42 6.36 2.13
CA ILE A 131 -6.76 6.76 1.70
C ILE A 131 -6.78 8.25 1.39
N VAL A 132 -7.44 8.62 0.29
CA VAL A 132 -7.60 9.99 -0.17
C VAL A 132 -9.08 10.37 -0.18
N LEU A 133 -9.38 11.49 0.48
CA LEU A 133 -10.72 12.05 0.64
C LEU A 133 -10.81 13.41 -0.06
N LEU A 134 -11.95 13.69 -0.70
CA LEU A 134 -12.34 15.03 -1.14
C LEU A 134 -13.32 15.62 -0.14
N LEU A 135 -12.86 16.58 0.65
CA LEU A 135 -13.67 17.26 1.66
C LEU A 135 -13.92 18.71 1.24
N LYS A 136 -14.82 19.39 1.96
CA LYS A 136 -15.14 20.79 1.72
C LYS A 136 -15.37 21.56 3.01
N GLU A 137 -14.97 22.82 2.99
CA GLU A 137 -15.20 23.80 4.06
C GLU A 137 -15.91 25.02 3.44
N ASP A 138 -17.22 25.12 3.64
CA ASP A 138 -18.15 25.92 2.81
C ASP A 138 -18.03 25.55 1.30
N ASP A 139 -17.61 26.50 0.46
CA ASP A 139 -17.40 26.36 -0.98
C ASP A 139 -15.94 26.02 -1.36
N PHE A 140 -15.06 25.84 -0.38
CA PHE A 140 -13.65 25.51 -0.60
C PHE A 140 -13.43 24.00 -0.53
N HIS A 141 -13.10 23.37 -1.65
CA HIS A 141 -12.79 21.94 -1.70
C HIS A 141 -11.29 21.69 -1.49
N TYR A 142 -10.95 20.59 -0.84
CA TYR A 142 -9.56 20.20 -0.60
C TYR A 142 -9.45 18.68 -0.48
N LEU A 143 -8.24 18.18 -0.70
CA LEU A 143 -7.92 16.77 -0.51
C LEU A 143 -7.39 16.56 0.90
N VAL A 144 -7.77 15.43 1.50
CA VAL A 144 -7.14 14.89 2.70
C VAL A 144 -6.58 13.51 2.37
N GLU A 145 -5.26 13.40 2.41
CA GLU A 145 -4.53 12.14 2.24
C GLU A 145 -4.13 11.62 3.62
N ILE A 146 -4.58 10.43 3.98
CA ILE A 146 -4.22 9.78 5.24
C ILE A 146 -3.33 8.60 4.92
N ASN A 147 -2.07 8.67 5.36
CA ASN A 147 -1.04 7.67 5.12
C ASN A 147 -0.72 6.92 6.41
N LEU A 148 -0.80 5.60 6.38
CA LEU A 148 -0.47 4.71 7.48
C LEU A 148 1.00 4.27 7.38
N PRO A 149 1.80 4.47 8.43
CA PRO A 149 3.18 3.99 8.46
C PRO A 149 3.24 2.46 8.51
N ASP A 150 4.40 1.90 8.16
CA ASP A 150 4.63 0.44 8.18
C ASP A 150 4.54 -0.15 9.58
N GLU A 151 4.84 0.64 10.60
CA GLU A 151 4.75 0.28 12.01
C GLU A 151 3.37 0.58 12.63
N PHE A 152 2.36 0.96 11.84
CA PHE A 152 0.99 1.12 12.34
C PHE A 152 0.49 -0.19 13.01
N PRO A 153 -0.17 -0.12 14.19
CA PRO A 153 -0.65 1.08 14.90
C PRO A 153 0.34 1.68 15.91
N VAL A 154 1.59 1.22 15.99
CA VAL A 154 2.58 1.78 16.93
C VAL A 154 2.83 3.25 16.61
N GLU A 155 3.02 3.55 15.33
CA GLU A 155 3.17 4.91 14.82
C GLU A 155 1.83 5.51 14.37
N ALA A 156 1.69 6.82 14.55
CA ALA A 156 0.49 7.56 14.16
C ALA A 156 0.39 7.69 12.63
N PRO A 157 -0.82 7.65 12.06
CA PRO A 157 -1.06 8.06 10.69
C PRO A 157 -0.56 9.49 10.42
N VAL A 158 -0.15 9.75 9.19
CA VAL A 158 0.14 11.11 8.69
C VAL A 158 -1.08 11.61 7.95
N ILE A 159 -1.61 12.77 8.36
CA ILE A 159 -2.76 13.40 7.72
C ILE A 159 -2.26 14.61 6.94
N SER A 160 -2.46 14.60 5.63
CA SER A 160 -2.01 15.64 4.71
C SER A 160 -3.20 16.35 4.07
N PHE A 161 -3.24 17.67 4.15
CA PHE A 161 -4.23 18.52 3.49
C PHE A 161 -3.62 19.10 2.23
N ARG A 162 -4.32 19.03 1.09
CA ARG A 162 -3.87 19.63 -0.17
C ARG A 162 -4.97 20.46 -0.83
N SER A 163 -4.57 21.64 -1.30
CA SER A 163 -5.43 22.52 -2.07
C SER A 163 -5.59 21.97 -3.48
N VAL A 164 -6.80 21.97 -4.01
CA VAL A 164 -7.06 21.65 -5.44
C VAL A 164 -6.97 22.89 -6.33
N TYR A 165 -6.78 24.07 -5.74
CA TYR A 165 -6.79 25.35 -6.45
C TYR A 165 -5.40 25.96 -6.63
N GLN A 166 -4.45 25.59 -5.77
CA GLN A 166 -3.17 26.28 -5.67
C GLN A 166 -2.02 25.31 -5.80
N THR A 167 -1.02 25.74 -6.54
CA THR A 167 0.22 25.00 -6.75
C THR A 167 1.42 25.87 -6.44
N PHE A 168 2.47 25.29 -5.88
CA PHE A 168 3.79 25.90 -5.77
C PHE A 168 4.77 25.06 -6.58
N MET A 169 5.46 25.68 -7.54
CA MET A 169 6.41 24.98 -8.45
C MET A 169 5.78 23.81 -9.24
N GLY A 170 4.47 23.85 -9.49
CA GLY A 170 3.74 22.81 -10.21
C GLY A 170 3.08 21.74 -9.31
N ASP A 171 3.41 21.71 -8.02
CA ASP A 171 2.83 20.77 -7.06
C ASP A 171 1.71 21.43 -6.23
N PRO A 172 0.61 20.72 -5.92
CA PRO A 172 -0.44 21.25 -5.06
C PRO A 172 0.10 21.71 -3.69
N ILE A 173 -0.28 22.92 -3.27
CA ILE A 173 0.08 23.41 -1.93
C ILE A 173 -0.60 22.53 -0.90
N GLY A 174 0.16 22.09 0.10
CA GLY A 174 -0.37 21.28 1.17
C GLY A 174 0.50 21.29 2.42
N VAL A 175 -0.05 20.67 3.47
CA VAL A 175 0.59 20.51 4.77
C VAL A 175 0.38 19.09 5.27
N SER A 176 1.44 18.46 5.78
CA SER A 176 1.40 17.12 6.36
C SER A 176 1.58 17.22 7.87
N ILE A 177 0.69 16.58 8.63
CA ILE A 177 0.64 16.70 10.09
C ILE A 177 0.61 15.31 10.71
N ASN A 178 1.51 15.09 11.66
CA ASN A 178 1.65 13.85 12.43
C ASN A 178 1.71 14.11 13.95
N THR A 179 1.43 15.34 14.39
CA THR A 179 1.56 15.80 15.78
C THR A 179 0.21 15.94 16.50
N TYR A 180 -0.85 15.33 15.98
CA TYR A 180 -2.18 15.36 16.59
C TYR A 180 -2.32 14.28 17.69
N PRO A 181 -3.31 14.39 18.59
CA PRO A 181 -3.50 13.41 19.67
C PRO A 181 -3.67 11.98 19.14
N TYR A 182 -2.74 11.10 19.51
CA TYR A 182 -2.74 9.69 19.11
C TYR A 182 -2.16 8.79 20.20
N SER A 183 -2.71 7.58 20.33
CA SER A 183 -2.11 6.52 21.15
C SER A 183 -2.41 5.15 20.58
N HIS A 184 -1.37 4.32 20.42
CA HIS A 184 -1.48 2.94 19.96
C HIS A 184 -2.23 2.02 20.95
N THR A 185 -2.48 2.48 22.17
CA THR A 185 -3.22 1.73 23.20
C THR A 185 -4.72 2.04 23.20
N TRP A 186 -5.16 3.02 22.41
CA TRP A 186 -6.57 3.39 22.36
C TRP A 186 -7.42 2.35 21.62
N PRO A 187 -8.70 2.20 22.01
CA PRO A 187 -9.64 1.43 21.21
C PRO A 187 -9.83 2.11 19.85
N ILE A 188 -10.08 1.31 18.82
CA ILE A 188 -10.10 1.80 17.45
C ILE A 188 -11.11 2.91 17.20
N ASP A 189 -12.30 2.81 17.79
CA ASP A 189 -13.34 3.84 17.64
C ASP A 189 -12.83 5.21 18.10
N ARG A 190 -12.02 5.24 19.17
CA ARG A 190 -11.41 6.46 19.66
C ARG A 190 -10.34 6.98 18.70
N VAL A 191 -9.49 6.10 18.17
CA VAL A 191 -8.47 6.46 17.19
C VAL A 191 -9.10 7.10 15.95
N ILE A 192 -10.20 6.54 15.46
CA ILE A 192 -10.95 7.09 14.32
C ILE A 192 -11.59 8.43 14.69
N ASN A 193 -12.29 8.51 15.82
CA ASN A 193 -12.96 9.74 16.24
C ASN A 193 -11.98 10.90 16.45
N GLU A 194 -10.79 10.65 17.00
CA GLU A 194 -9.77 11.70 17.16
C GLU A 194 -9.17 12.13 15.82
N ALA A 195 -9.00 11.21 14.86
CA ALA A 195 -8.57 11.55 13.51
C ALA A 195 -9.62 12.39 12.76
N VAL A 196 -10.89 11.99 12.82
CA VAL A 196 -12.02 12.75 12.24
C VAL A 196 -12.12 14.13 12.88
N LYS A 197 -12.11 14.19 14.21
CA LYS A 197 -12.15 15.45 14.95
C LYS A 197 -10.99 16.37 14.58
N PHE A 198 -9.78 15.84 14.46
CA PHE A 198 -8.63 16.61 14.02
C PHE A 198 -8.83 17.17 12.62
N ILE A 199 -9.38 16.37 11.69
CA ILE A 199 -9.70 16.84 10.34
C ILE A 199 -10.69 17.99 10.39
N ASP A 200 -11.80 17.83 11.12
CA ASP A 200 -12.83 18.86 11.25
C ASP A 200 -12.29 20.16 11.88
N GLU A 201 -11.44 20.06 12.92
CA GLU A 201 -10.86 21.22 13.60
C GLU A 201 -9.80 21.95 12.76
N TYR A 202 -9.05 21.22 11.93
CA TYR A 202 -7.97 21.80 11.12
C TYR A 202 -8.46 22.37 9.78
N SER A 203 -9.57 21.89 9.26
CA SER A 203 -10.11 22.30 7.95
C SER A 203 -10.33 23.80 7.79
N PRO A 204 -10.90 24.53 8.77
CA PRO A 204 -11.04 25.99 8.70
C PRO A 204 -9.69 26.72 8.68
N LEU A 205 -8.69 26.22 9.42
CA LEU A 205 -7.34 26.79 9.47
C LEU A 205 -6.64 26.61 8.13
N PHE A 206 -6.72 25.40 7.55
CA PHE A 206 -6.16 25.11 6.24
C PHE A 206 -6.76 26.01 5.16
N LYS A 207 -8.09 26.20 5.17
CA LYS A 207 -8.77 27.16 4.29
C LYS A 207 -8.26 28.59 4.51
N GLN A 208 -8.11 29.05 5.75
CA GLN A 208 -7.65 30.42 6.03
C GLN A 208 -6.22 30.67 5.52
N ASP A 209 -5.32 29.69 5.65
CA ASP A 209 -3.93 29.81 5.23
C ASP A 209 -3.77 29.74 3.71
N THR A 210 -4.66 29.02 3.03
CA THR A 210 -4.60 28.81 1.57
C THR A 210 -5.52 29.76 0.79
N ALA A 211 -6.74 30.05 1.24
CA ALA A 211 -7.71 30.90 0.52
C ALA A 211 -7.22 32.30 0.07
N PRO A 212 -6.29 33.01 0.75
CA PRO A 212 -5.85 34.35 0.35
C PRO A 212 -5.27 34.45 -1.06
N TYR A 213 -4.82 33.33 -1.64
CA TYR A 213 -4.26 33.30 -2.99
C TYR A 213 -5.33 33.14 -4.09
N ILE A 214 -6.60 32.87 -3.75
CA ILE A 214 -7.70 32.74 -4.74
C ILE A 214 -8.16 34.12 -5.26
N CYS A 215 -7.95 35.20 -4.50
CA CYS A 215 -8.52 36.53 -4.79
C CYS A 215 -7.55 37.57 -5.37
N LYS A 216 -6.33 37.20 -5.80
CA LYS A 216 -5.36 38.21 -6.31
C LYS A 216 -5.26 38.30 -7.84
N GLU A 217 -5.83 37.38 -8.61
CA GLU A 217 -5.72 37.42 -10.08
C GLU A 217 -6.92 38.05 -10.82
N SER A 218 -8.02 38.41 -10.16
CA SER A 218 -9.20 38.95 -10.86
C SER A 218 -9.22 40.48 -11.08
N ILE A 219 -8.12 41.20 -10.81
CA ILE A 219 -8.07 42.68 -10.94
C ILE A 219 -7.42 43.17 -12.24
N TYR A 220 -6.89 42.29 -13.10
CA TYR A 220 -6.19 42.72 -14.33
C TYR A 220 -6.93 42.53 -15.66
N GLU A 221 -8.18 42.06 -15.69
CA GLU A 221 -8.93 41.87 -16.95
C GLU A 221 -9.99 42.96 -17.27
N ARG A 222 -9.86 44.17 -16.71
CA ARG A 222 -10.62 45.33 -17.18
C ARG A 222 -9.74 46.56 -17.31
N ALA A 223 -8.94 46.60 -18.37
CA ALA A 223 -8.37 47.81 -18.94
C ALA A 223 -8.54 47.77 -20.47
#